data_AF-A0A259N9I7-F1
#
_entry.id   AF-A0A259N9I7-F1
#
_cell.length_a   1.000
_cell.length_b   1.000
_cell.length_c   1.000
_cell.angle_alpha   90.00
_cell.angle_beta   90.00
_cell.angle_gamma   90.00
#
_symmetry.space_group_name_H-M   'P 1'
#
loop_
_entity.id
_entity.type
_entity.pdbx_description
1 polymer ?
#
loop_
_entity_poly.entity_id
_entity_poly.type
_entity_poly.pdbx_seq_one_letter_code
_entity_poly.pdbx_strand_id
1 'polypeptide(L)'
;KKLGWWSQLTEEEQKAAEGKNWKTDLSGGIQRVVMKNGCHPFGNAKARAVVWNFPDPIPVHREALYSTNEPMMRKYPTSADKKNFWRLPTLFKTVQDQNLNQKLYEKFPIILTSGRLVEYEGGGDETRSNPWLAELQQENFVEINPKAAEARGIKNWDYVWVKSPTGAKIKVRALVTERVDQGTAFVPFHFAGWWQGNDLRKYYPEGAAPVVLGEAVNTATTYGYDQVTMMQETKTTMCQIEKFA
;
A
#
# COMPACT_ATOMS: atom_id res chain seq x y z
N LYS A 1 39.26 9.80 -18.23
CA LYS A 1 37.93 10.25 -17.72
C LYS A 1 37.67 11.67 -18.21
N LYS A 2 36.51 11.95 -18.81
CA LYS A 2 36.29 13.15 -19.67
C LYS A 2 35.82 14.42 -18.93
N LEU A 3 35.42 14.32 -17.66
CA LEU A 3 34.77 15.41 -16.91
C LEU A 3 35.74 16.33 -16.15
N GLY A 4 37.06 16.20 -16.35
CA GLY A 4 38.08 17.13 -15.83
C GLY A 4 38.37 17.09 -14.33
N TRP A 5 37.45 16.61 -13.48
CA TRP A 5 37.66 16.53 -12.03
C TRP A 5 38.56 15.35 -11.61
N TRP A 6 38.69 14.32 -12.44
CA TRP A 6 39.48 13.12 -12.11
C TRP A 6 40.96 13.42 -11.85
N SER A 7 41.54 14.40 -12.55
CA SER A 7 42.92 14.83 -12.35
C SER A 7 43.13 15.61 -11.04
N GLN A 8 42.07 15.97 -10.33
CA GLN A 8 42.15 16.62 -9.01
C GLN A 8 42.21 15.62 -7.84
N LEU A 9 42.10 14.31 -8.14
CA LEU A 9 42.38 13.23 -7.22
C LEU A 9 43.89 12.98 -7.13
N THR A 10 44.38 12.64 -5.94
CA THR A 10 45.75 12.12 -5.77
C THR A 10 45.90 10.77 -6.46
N GLU A 11 47.12 10.33 -6.75
CA GLU A 11 47.34 9.02 -7.39
C GLU A 11 46.76 7.85 -6.59
N GLU A 12 46.85 7.92 -5.26
CA GLU A 12 46.26 6.93 -4.35
C GLU A 12 44.73 6.92 -4.42
N GLU A 13 44.09 8.10 -4.43
CA GLU A 13 42.64 8.23 -4.58
C GLU A 13 42.18 7.78 -5.97
N GLN A 14 42.93 8.07 -7.04
CA GLN A 14 42.60 7.59 -8.39
C GLN A 14 42.58 6.06 -8.43
N LYS A 15 43.60 5.42 -7.85
CA LYS A 15 43.66 3.96 -7.76
C LYS A 15 42.53 3.38 -6.93
N ALA A 16 42.19 4.04 -5.81
CA ALA A 16 41.12 3.59 -4.93
C ALA A 16 39.71 3.79 -5.52
N ALA A 17 39.51 4.84 -6.32
CA ALA A 17 38.24 5.25 -6.91
C ALA A 17 38.00 4.67 -8.32
N GLU A 18 38.96 3.97 -8.92
CA GLU A 18 38.82 3.36 -10.24
C GLU A 18 37.68 2.33 -10.25
N GLY A 19 36.79 2.40 -11.24
CA GLY A 19 35.58 1.56 -11.31
C GLY A 19 34.52 1.83 -10.24
N LYS A 20 34.72 2.79 -9.33
CA LYS A 20 33.78 3.16 -8.26
C LYS A 20 33.10 4.50 -8.55
N ASN A 21 32.00 4.76 -7.86
CA ASN A 21 31.32 6.06 -7.86
C ASN A 21 31.36 6.66 -6.45
N TRP A 22 30.86 7.88 -6.29
CA TRP A 22 30.92 8.62 -5.01
C TRP A 22 30.27 7.88 -3.82
N LYS A 23 29.37 6.91 -4.04
CA LYS A 23 28.76 6.11 -2.95
C LYS A 23 29.59 4.88 -2.58
N THR A 24 30.47 4.40 -3.46
CA THR A 24 31.29 3.20 -3.24
C THR A 24 32.79 3.49 -3.10
N ASP A 25 33.24 4.70 -3.41
CA ASP A 25 34.60 5.15 -3.12
C ASP A 25 34.78 5.41 -1.62
N LEU A 26 35.41 4.45 -0.94
CA LEU A 26 35.75 4.53 0.48
C LEU A 26 36.98 5.40 0.77
N SER A 27 37.75 5.82 -0.26
CA SER A 27 38.90 6.71 -0.05
C SER A 27 38.49 8.13 0.32
N GLY A 28 37.25 8.52 0.00
CA GLY A 28 36.77 9.89 0.19
C GLY A 28 37.23 10.86 -0.92
N GLY A 29 38.04 10.41 -1.87
CA GLY A 29 38.66 11.25 -2.88
C GLY A 29 37.65 11.86 -3.83
N ILE A 30 36.70 11.07 -4.35
CA ILE A 30 35.64 11.59 -5.21
C ILE A 30 34.85 12.67 -4.47
N GLN A 31 34.46 12.42 -3.22
CA GLN A 31 33.65 13.34 -2.40
C GLN A 31 34.41 14.65 -2.15
N ARG A 32 35.70 14.58 -1.80
CA ARG A 32 36.57 15.74 -1.61
C ARG A 32 36.63 16.63 -2.86
N VAL A 33 36.87 16.03 -4.02
CA VAL A 33 37.00 16.78 -5.27
C VAL A 33 35.68 17.41 -5.67
N VAL A 34 34.58 16.67 -5.64
CA VAL A 34 33.29 17.22 -6.08
C VAL A 34 32.78 18.31 -5.11
N MET A 35 33.03 18.18 -3.80
CA MET A 35 32.77 19.23 -2.80
C MET A 35 33.54 20.52 -3.10
N LYS A 36 34.82 20.42 -3.45
CA LYS A 36 35.65 21.57 -3.83
C LYS A 36 35.09 22.29 -5.07
N ASN A 37 34.40 21.57 -5.94
CA ASN A 37 33.75 22.10 -7.15
C ASN A 37 32.26 22.44 -6.90
N GLY A 38 31.83 22.64 -5.65
CA GLY A 38 30.48 23.09 -5.29
C GLY A 38 29.39 22.01 -5.35
N CYS A 39 29.74 20.77 -5.67
CA CYS A 39 28.80 19.66 -5.64
C CYS A 39 28.69 19.09 -4.22
N HIS A 40 27.48 18.89 -3.74
CA HIS A 40 27.22 18.25 -2.45
C HIS A 40 26.71 16.82 -2.73
N PRO A 41 27.61 15.82 -2.87
CA PRO A 41 27.24 14.46 -3.26
C PRO A 41 26.43 13.75 -2.17
N PHE A 42 26.66 14.14 -0.91
CA PHE A 42 25.74 13.89 0.17
C PHE A 42 24.73 15.05 0.19
N GLY A 43 23.43 14.75 0.16
CA GLY A 43 22.45 15.77 0.53
C GLY A 43 22.78 16.30 1.93
N ASN A 44 22.55 17.58 2.21
CA ASN A 44 22.71 18.17 3.54
C ASN A 44 21.71 17.63 4.60
N ALA A 45 20.98 16.57 4.25
CA ALA A 45 20.06 15.88 5.14
C ALA A 45 20.87 15.10 6.19
N LYS A 46 21.08 15.72 7.35
CA LYS A 46 21.44 14.98 8.56
C LYS A 46 20.24 14.13 8.94
N ALA A 47 20.34 12.80 8.82
CA ALA A 47 19.36 11.90 9.40
C ALA A 47 19.33 12.16 10.90
N ARG A 48 18.23 12.71 11.41
CA ARG A 48 18.02 12.91 12.84
C ARG A 48 17.22 11.71 13.35
N ALA A 49 17.77 11.02 14.35
CA ALA A 49 17.02 9.97 15.05
C ALA A 49 15.85 10.54 15.86
N VAL A 50 15.93 11.82 16.26
CA VAL A 50 14.90 12.52 17.02
C VAL A 50 14.34 13.69 16.21
N VAL A 51 13.02 13.66 15.97
CA VAL A 51 12.26 14.69 15.26
C VAL A 51 11.38 15.43 16.27
N TRP A 52 11.94 16.44 16.93
CA TRP A 52 11.32 17.13 18.07
C TRP A 52 9.98 17.82 17.77
N ASN A 53 9.65 18.05 16.50
CA ASN A 53 8.42 18.70 16.05
C ASN A 53 7.29 17.71 15.69
N PHE A 54 7.53 16.40 15.79
CA PHE A 54 6.51 15.38 15.55
C PHE A 54 5.81 14.96 16.86
N PRO A 55 4.57 14.42 16.78
CA PRO A 55 3.87 13.88 17.96
C PRO A 55 4.69 12.80 18.66
N ASP A 56 5.34 11.93 17.88
CA ASP A 56 6.26 10.91 18.36
C ASP A 56 7.68 11.29 17.88
N PRO A 57 8.57 11.78 18.77
CA PRO A 57 9.91 12.24 18.38
C PRO A 57 10.84 11.13 17.88
N ILE A 58 10.55 9.89 18.26
CA ILE A 58 11.20 8.67 17.77
C ILE A 58 10.11 7.73 17.24
N PRO A 59 10.44 6.77 16.36
CA PRO A 59 9.46 5.78 15.91
C PRO A 59 8.86 5.02 17.09
N VAL A 60 7.54 5.15 17.27
CA VAL A 60 6.75 4.42 18.26
C VAL A 60 5.68 3.64 17.52
N HIS A 61 5.49 2.37 17.86
CA HIS A 61 4.39 1.59 17.32
C HIS A 61 3.05 2.12 17.85
N ARG A 62 2.14 2.41 16.93
CA ARG A 62 0.73 2.69 17.22
C ARG A 62 -0.10 1.76 16.35
N GLU A 63 -1.01 1.04 16.98
CA GLU A 63 -1.86 0.10 16.27
C GLU A 63 -2.84 0.83 15.35
N ALA A 64 -3.12 0.23 14.20
CA ALA A 64 -4.03 0.77 13.19
C ALA A 64 -5.44 1.01 13.75
N LEU A 65 -6.19 1.91 13.12
CA LEU A 65 -7.59 2.17 13.50
C LEU A 65 -8.44 0.91 13.32
N TYR A 66 -8.22 0.19 12.22
CA TYR A 66 -8.86 -1.08 11.89
C TYR A 66 -7.83 -2.21 12.00
N SER A 67 -7.73 -2.83 13.17
CA SER A 67 -6.83 -3.96 13.43
C SER A 67 -7.59 -5.23 13.81
N THR A 68 -7.07 -6.37 13.38
CA THR A 68 -7.55 -7.71 13.76
C THR A 68 -7.05 -8.14 15.15
N ASN A 69 -6.19 -7.35 15.80
CA ASN A 69 -5.53 -7.71 17.07
C ASN A 69 -5.92 -6.76 18.21
N GLU A 70 -6.94 -7.17 18.98
CA GLU A 70 -7.45 -6.40 20.13
C GLU A 70 -6.42 -6.15 21.24
N PRO A 71 -5.62 -7.15 21.68
CA PRO A 71 -4.54 -6.90 22.64
C PRO A 71 -3.54 -5.83 22.18
N MET A 72 -3.19 -5.81 20.89
CA MET A 72 -2.27 -4.80 20.34
C MET A 72 -2.90 -3.41 20.31
N MET A 73 -4.19 -3.28 19.96
CA MET A 73 -4.91 -2.00 20.02
C MET A 73 -4.92 -1.42 21.44
N ARG A 74 -5.07 -2.27 22.47
CA ARG A 74 -5.02 -1.82 23.87
C ARG A 74 -3.62 -1.47 24.34
N LYS A 75 -2.62 -2.24 23.93
CA LYS A 75 -1.22 -2.05 24.33
C LYS A 75 -0.58 -0.83 23.65
N TYR A 76 -0.93 -0.58 22.39
CA TYR A 76 -0.37 0.47 21.56
C TYR A 76 -1.49 1.29 20.90
N PRO A 77 -2.26 2.06 21.68
CA PRO A 77 -3.39 2.80 21.14
C PRO A 77 -2.96 3.87 20.13
N THR A 78 -3.87 4.18 19.22
CA THR A 78 -3.70 5.29 18.26
C THR A 78 -3.67 6.65 18.97
N SER A 79 -3.39 7.69 18.21
CA SER A 79 -3.29 9.07 18.71
C SER A 79 -4.66 9.66 19.08
N ALA A 80 -4.66 10.76 19.83
CA ALA A 80 -5.89 11.51 20.12
C ALA A 80 -6.46 12.16 18.84
N ASP A 81 -7.78 12.33 18.81
CA ASP A 81 -8.46 13.05 17.73
C ASP A 81 -7.93 14.48 17.57
N LYS A 82 -7.91 14.97 16.34
CA LYS A 82 -7.48 16.33 16.01
C LYS A 82 -8.65 17.12 15.46
N LYS A 83 -9.11 18.12 16.21
CA LYS A 83 -10.21 19.00 15.79
C LYS A 83 -9.86 19.81 14.53
N ASN A 84 -8.62 20.28 14.44
CA ASN A 84 -8.12 21.11 13.34
C ASN A 84 -6.81 20.52 12.80
N PHE A 85 -6.89 19.49 11.95
CA PHE A 85 -5.75 18.95 11.23
C PHE A 85 -5.86 19.35 9.76
N TRP A 86 -5.01 20.28 9.33
CA TRP A 86 -5.07 20.85 7.97
C TRP A 86 -6.47 21.36 7.56
N ARG A 87 -7.17 22.01 8.51
CA ARG A 87 -8.52 22.59 8.36
C ARG A 87 -9.68 21.58 8.37
N LEU A 88 -9.42 20.30 8.65
CA LEU A 88 -10.48 19.30 8.82
C LEU A 88 -10.37 18.60 10.19
N PRO A 89 -11.50 18.18 10.78
CA PRO A 89 -11.45 17.26 11.90
C PRO A 89 -10.96 15.89 11.42
N THR A 90 -9.98 15.33 12.12
CA THR A 90 -9.45 13.98 11.86
C THR A 90 -9.59 13.15 13.11
N LEU A 91 -10.33 12.05 12.98
CA LEU A 91 -10.61 11.13 14.07
C LEU A 91 -9.54 10.04 14.10
N PHE A 92 -9.14 9.65 15.30
CA PHE A 92 -8.18 8.59 15.53
C PHE A 92 -8.75 7.71 16.66
N LYS A 93 -8.52 8.10 17.91
CA LYS A 93 -8.96 7.36 19.10
C LYS A 93 -10.46 7.07 19.09
N THR A 94 -11.29 8.02 18.65
CA THR A 94 -12.75 7.80 18.56
C THR A 94 -13.09 6.64 17.63
N VAL A 95 -12.44 6.55 16.46
CA VAL A 95 -12.69 5.46 15.50
C VAL A 95 -12.16 4.14 16.03
N GLN A 96 -10.94 4.11 16.58
CA GLN A 96 -10.37 2.89 17.15
C GLN A 96 -11.20 2.36 18.33
N ASP A 97 -11.72 3.24 19.19
CA ASP A 97 -12.59 2.86 20.31
C ASP A 97 -13.94 2.33 19.84
N GLN A 98 -14.54 2.95 18.83
CA GLN A 98 -15.76 2.43 18.20
C GLN A 98 -15.52 1.04 17.61
N ASN A 99 -14.40 0.83 16.92
CA ASN A 99 -14.03 -0.45 16.33
C ASN A 99 -13.83 -1.54 17.40
N LEU A 100 -13.19 -1.20 18.52
CA LEU A 100 -13.03 -2.07 19.69
C LEU A 100 -14.38 -2.42 20.33
N ASN A 101 -15.22 -1.42 20.56
CA ASN A 101 -16.54 -1.60 21.19
C ASN A 101 -17.48 -2.46 20.34
N GLN A 102 -17.40 -2.32 19.01
CA GLN A 102 -18.17 -3.13 18.07
C GLN A 102 -17.56 -4.51 17.79
N LYS A 103 -16.39 -4.78 18.37
CA LYS A 103 -15.60 -6.01 18.21
C LYS A 103 -15.39 -6.39 16.75
N LEU A 104 -14.97 -5.42 15.93
CA LEU A 104 -14.79 -5.66 14.50
C LEU A 104 -13.78 -6.77 14.18
N TYR A 105 -12.80 -6.99 15.06
CA TYR A 105 -11.80 -8.06 14.94
C TYR A 105 -12.40 -9.47 14.97
N GLU A 106 -13.56 -9.67 15.60
CA GLU A 106 -14.28 -10.94 15.57
C GLU A 106 -15.04 -11.12 14.23
N LYS A 107 -15.54 -10.03 13.65
CA LYS A 107 -16.39 -10.03 12.44
C LYS A 107 -15.59 -10.03 11.14
N PHE A 108 -14.46 -9.32 11.14
CA PHE A 108 -13.57 -9.11 10.00
C PHE A 108 -12.14 -9.56 10.35
N PRO A 109 -11.89 -10.88 10.44
CA PRO A 109 -10.64 -11.41 10.98
C PRO A 109 -9.48 -11.44 9.97
N ILE A 110 -9.69 -11.03 8.72
CA ILE A 110 -8.68 -11.05 7.66
C ILE A 110 -8.13 -9.65 7.45
N ILE A 111 -6.82 -9.52 7.35
CA ILE A 111 -6.14 -8.30 6.89
C ILE A 111 -6.18 -8.29 5.37
N LEU A 112 -6.85 -7.31 4.77
CA LEU A 112 -6.83 -7.05 3.35
C LEU A 112 -5.69 -6.09 3.03
N THR A 113 -4.81 -6.48 2.11
CA THR A 113 -3.83 -5.60 1.49
C THR A 113 -4.12 -5.46 0.00
N SER A 114 -3.76 -4.30 -0.57
CA SER A 114 -3.87 -4.07 -2.00
C SER A 114 -2.51 -3.87 -2.66
N GLY A 115 -2.35 -4.36 -3.89
CA GLY A 115 -1.11 -4.22 -4.62
C GLY A 115 -1.22 -4.25 -6.13
N ARG A 116 -0.06 -4.23 -6.77
CA ARG A 116 0.11 -4.07 -8.21
C ARG A 116 0.31 -5.42 -8.88
N LEU A 117 -0.33 -5.59 -10.03
CA LEU A 117 -0.01 -6.63 -11.01
C LEU A 117 0.99 -6.11 -12.04
N VAL A 118 1.78 -7.02 -12.62
CA VAL A 118 2.85 -6.69 -13.56
C VAL A 118 2.30 -6.21 -14.90
N GLU A 119 1.14 -6.72 -15.28
CA GLU A 119 0.43 -6.46 -16.54
C GLU A 119 -0.11 -5.02 -16.61
N TYR A 120 -0.24 -4.34 -15.46
CA TYR A 120 -0.93 -3.06 -15.36
C TYR A 120 -0.12 -1.98 -14.65
N GLU A 121 -0.21 -0.76 -15.20
CA GLU A 121 0.43 0.44 -14.68
C GLU A 121 -0.60 1.39 -14.04
N GLY A 122 -0.18 2.24 -13.11
CA GLY A 122 -1.07 3.21 -12.48
C GLY A 122 -2.25 2.51 -11.80
N GLY A 123 -3.47 3.02 -11.98
CA GLY A 123 -4.73 2.35 -11.60
C GLY A 123 -5.29 1.40 -12.67
N GLY A 124 -4.51 1.12 -13.72
CA GLY A 124 -4.88 0.24 -14.81
C GLY A 124 -5.67 0.89 -15.95
N ASP A 125 -5.96 2.20 -15.92
CA ASP A 125 -6.88 2.82 -16.89
C ASP A 125 -6.40 2.70 -18.35
N GLU A 126 -5.11 2.94 -18.59
CA GLU A 126 -4.50 2.77 -19.92
C GLU A 126 -4.31 1.29 -20.27
N THR A 127 -3.76 0.51 -19.34
CA THR A 127 -3.32 -0.87 -19.60
C THR A 127 -4.45 -1.90 -19.61
N ARG A 128 -5.53 -1.68 -18.86
CA ARG A 128 -6.74 -2.53 -18.87
C ARG A 128 -7.61 -2.28 -20.10
N SER A 129 -7.42 -1.15 -20.75
CA SER A 129 -8.06 -0.78 -22.02
C SER A 129 -7.27 -1.29 -23.24
N ASN A 130 -6.08 -1.84 -23.03
CA ASN A 130 -5.27 -2.49 -24.05
C ASN A 130 -5.62 -4.00 -24.11
N PRO A 131 -6.15 -4.52 -25.23
CA PRO A 131 -6.58 -5.92 -25.32
C PRO A 131 -5.46 -6.94 -25.06
N TRP A 132 -4.22 -6.65 -25.45
CA TRP A 132 -3.09 -7.57 -25.27
C TRP A 132 -2.71 -7.73 -23.80
N LEU A 133 -2.73 -6.65 -23.02
CA LEU A 133 -2.45 -6.70 -21.58
C LEU A 133 -3.68 -7.22 -20.80
N ALA A 134 -4.89 -6.87 -21.24
CA ALA A 134 -6.12 -7.40 -20.68
C ALA A 134 -6.22 -8.93 -20.82
N GLU A 135 -5.70 -9.49 -21.93
CA GLU A 135 -5.65 -10.94 -22.15
C GLU A 135 -4.79 -11.67 -21.11
N LEU A 136 -3.70 -11.04 -20.65
CA LEU A 136 -2.81 -11.66 -19.65
C LEU A 136 -3.46 -11.75 -18.26
N GLN A 137 -4.43 -10.89 -17.95
CA GLN A 137 -5.15 -10.91 -16.68
C GLN A 137 -6.62 -10.54 -16.85
N GLN A 138 -7.48 -11.54 -17.05
CA GLN A 138 -8.87 -11.29 -17.43
C GLN A 138 -9.83 -10.99 -16.27
N GLU A 139 -9.45 -11.35 -15.05
CA GLU A 139 -10.35 -11.37 -13.90
C GLU A 139 -9.77 -10.58 -12.72
N ASN A 140 -10.64 -9.86 -12.01
CA ASN A 140 -10.30 -9.28 -10.72
C ASN A 140 -10.46 -10.34 -9.62
N PHE A 141 -9.45 -10.49 -8.76
CA PHE A 141 -9.39 -11.58 -7.80
C PHE A 141 -8.97 -11.13 -6.39
N VAL A 142 -9.21 -11.99 -5.41
CA VAL A 142 -8.62 -11.93 -4.07
C VAL A 142 -7.79 -13.18 -3.84
N GLU A 143 -6.52 -13.03 -3.46
CA GLU A 143 -5.72 -14.15 -2.98
C GLU A 143 -6.19 -14.55 -1.58
N ILE A 144 -6.42 -15.85 -1.38
CA ILE A 144 -6.86 -16.43 -0.11
C ILE A 144 -6.02 -17.67 0.18
N ASN A 145 -5.54 -17.79 1.41
CA ASN A 145 -4.85 -18.99 1.87
C ASN A 145 -5.75 -20.25 1.80
N PRO A 146 -5.24 -21.44 1.43
CA PRO A 146 -6.04 -22.66 1.34
C PRO A 146 -6.85 -22.98 2.61
N LYS A 147 -6.27 -22.84 3.80
CA LYS A 147 -6.96 -23.10 5.07
C LYS A 147 -8.07 -22.08 5.33
N ALA A 148 -7.83 -20.81 4.99
CA ALA A 148 -8.81 -19.75 5.15
C ALA A 148 -9.99 -19.91 4.18
N ALA A 149 -9.72 -20.39 2.96
CA ALA A 149 -10.72 -20.70 1.94
C ALA A 149 -11.56 -21.93 2.33
N GLU A 150 -10.92 -23.02 2.77
CA GLU A 150 -11.58 -24.24 3.25
C GLU A 150 -12.53 -23.95 4.41
N ALA A 151 -12.08 -23.19 5.41
CA ALA A 151 -12.91 -22.78 6.56
C ALA A 151 -14.16 -21.97 6.16
N ARG A 152 -14.19 -21.43 4.93
CA ARG A 152 -15.30 -20.64 4.36
C ARG A 152 -16.03 -21.36 3.23
N GLY A 153 -15.67 -22.61 2.91
CA GLY A 153 -16.26 -23.36 1.80
C GLY A 153 -16.00 -22.74 0.41
N ILE A 154 -14.94 -21.95 0.27
CA ILE A 154 -14.56 -21.26 -0.97
C ILE A 154 -13.62 -22.16 -1.77
N LYS A 155 -13.93 -22.37 -3.05
CA LYS A 155 -13.05 -23.07 -3.99
C LYS A 155 -12.26 -22.07 -4.83
N ASN A 156 -11.17 -22.54 -5.42
CA ASN A 156 -10.42 -21.74 -6.38
C ASN A 156 -11.32 -21.32 -7.54
N TRP A 157 -11.22 -20.05 -7.94
CA TRP A 157 -12.03 -19.38 -8.95
C TRP A 157 -13.54 -19.22 -8.66
N ASP A 158 -14.01 -19.53 -7.45
CA ASP A 158 -15.36 -19.14 -7.03
C ASP A 158 -15.47 -17.60 -7.03
N TYR A 159 -16.64 -17.07 -7.38
CA TYR A 159 -16.92 -15.68 -7.03
C TYR A 159 -17.07 -15.56 -5.51
N VAL A 160 -16.58 -14.46 -4.95
CA VAL A 160 -16.66 -14.15 -3.53
C VAL A 160 -16.99 -12.68 -3.31
N TRP A 161 -17.56 -12.40 -2.14
CA TRP A 161 -17.66 -11.06 -1.60
C TRP A 161 -16.50 -10.80 -0.65
N VAL A 162 -15.71 -9.76 -0.91
CA VAL A 162 -14.82 -9.18 0.09
C VAL A 162 -15.55 -8.01 0.74
N LYS A 163 -15.94 -8.17 2.00
CA LYS A 163 -16.71 -7.20 2.79
C LYS A 163 -15.79 -6.40 3.70
N SER A 164 -16.02 -5.10 3.77
CA SER A 164 -15.30 -4.20 4.67
C SER A 164 -16.14 -3.85 5.91
N PRO A 165 -15.49 -3.37 6.99
CA PRO A 165 -16.19 -2.86 8.16
C PRO A 165 -17.12 -1.66 7.91
N THR A 166 -16.97 -0.95 6.79
CA THR A 166 -17.86 0.17 6.43
C THR A 166 -19.19 -0.29 5.84
N GLY A 167 -19.39 -1.60 5.67
CA GLY A 167 -20.56 -2.19 5.02
C GLY A 167 -20.44 -2.28 3.50
N ALA A 168 -19.35 -1.77 2.92
CA ALA A 168 -19.06 -1.95 1.51
C ALA A 168 -18.63 -3.39 1.21
N LYS A 169 -18.82 -3.82 -0.04
CA LYS A 169 -18.42 -5.13 -0.53
C LYS A 169 -17.98 -5.04 -1.98
N ILE A 170 -16.99 -5.83 -2.36
CA ILE A 170 -16.54 -5.97 -3.73
C ILE A 170 -16.69 -7.43 -4.18
N LYS A 171 -17.20 -7.64 -5.40
CA LYS A 171 -17.32 -8.96 -6.03
C LYS A 171 -16.07 -9.27 -6.86
N VAL A 172 -15.35 -10.32 -6.46
CA VAL A 172 -14.10 -10.73 -7.12
C VAL A 172 -14.02 -12.25 -7.21
N ARG A 173 -13.08 -12.78 -8.00
CA ARG A 173 -12.74 -14.22 -8.02
C ARG A 173 -11.85 -14.59 -6.85
N ALA A 174 -12.01 -15.77 -6.26
CA ALA A 174 -11.07 -16.31 -5.28
C ALA A 174 -9.88 -16.94 -5.99
N LEU A 175 -8.66 -16.48 -5.72
CA LEU A 175 -7.42 -17.17 -6.09
C LEU A 175 -6.88 -17.88 -4.85
N VAL A 176 -7.13 -19.17 -4.74
CA VAL A 176 -6.68 -19.95 -3.58
C VAL A 176 -5.19 -20.28 -3.73
N THR A 177 -4.35 -19.74 -2.85
CA THR A 177 -2.89 -19.80 -2.99
C THR A 177 -2.16 -19.67 -1.65
N GLU A 178 -0.97 -20.26 -1.55
CA GLU A 178 -0.11 -20.19 -0.35
C GLU A 178 0.73 -18.91 -0.27
N ARG A 179 0.60 -17.98 -1.23
CA ARG A 179 1.34 -16.70 -1.24
C ARG A 179 0.98 -15.78 -0.07
N VAL A 180 -0.26 -15.87 0.42
CA VAL A 180 -0.75 -15.10 1.56
C VAL A 180 -0.94 -16.00 2.78
N ASP A 181 -0.68 -15.45 3.96
CA ASP A 181 -0.93 -16.12 5.23
C ASP A 181 -2.44 -16.31 5.49
N GLN A 182 -2.79 -17.24 6.39
CA GLN A 182 -4.18 -17.54 6.76
C GLN A 182 -4.98 -16.31 7.24
N GLY A 183 -4.31 -15.35 7.90
CA GLY A 183 -4.92 -14.11 8.38
C GLY A 183 -4.89 -12.96 7.38
N THR A 184 -4.42 -13.16 6.14
CA THR A 184 -4.18 -12.10 5.16
C THR A 184 -4.80 -12.43 3.81
N ALA A 185 -5.27 -11.40 3.11
CA ALA A 185 -5.75 -11.47 1.74
C ALA A 185 -5.16 -10.34 0.89
N PHE A 186 -4.98 -10.59 -0.40
CA PHE A 186 -4.45 -9.61 -1.35
C PHE A 186 -5.46 -9.35 -2.46
N VAL A 187 -5.71 -8.09 -2.81
CA VAL A 187 -6.55 -7.71 -3.96
C VAL A 187 -5.81 -6.69 -4.84
N PRO A 188 -5.71 -6.91 -6.17
CA PRO A 188 -5.10 -5.94 -7.05
C PRO A 188 -5.99 -4.70 -7.21
N PHE A 189 -5.38 -3.51 -7.20
CA PHE A 189 -6.11 -2.23 -7.27
C PHE A 189 -6.40 -1.72 -8.69
N HIS A 190 -6.13 -2.53 -9.71
CA HIS A 190 -6.09 -2.13 -11.11
C HIS A 190 -7.41 -2.31 -11.86
N PHE A 191 -8.54 -2.50 -11.18
CA PHE A 191 -9.80 -2.89 -11.84
C PHE A 191 -10.89 -1.87 -11.57
N ALA A 192 -11.79 -1.74 -12.55
CA ALA A 192 -12.95 -0.88 -12.51
C ALA A 192 -14.05 -1.44 -13.43
N GLY A 193 -15.23 -0.82 -13.38
CA GLY A 193 -16.37 -1.17 -14.22
C GLY A 193 -17.46 -1.95 -13.49
N TRP A 194 -17.18 -2.51 -12.32
CA TRP A 194 -18.20 -3.00 -11.39
C TRP A 194 -18.33 -2.11 -10.16
N TRP A 195 -19.52 -2.08 -9.58
CA TRP A 195 -19.80 -1.46 -8.29
C TRP A 195 -20.69 -2.34 -7.43
N GLN A 196 -20.06 -2.98 -6.44
CA GLN A 196 -20.72 -3.94 -5.55
C GLN A 196 -21.47 -5.03 -6.33
N GLY A 197 -20.82 -5.58 -7.34
CA GLY A 197 -21.29 -6.63 -8.24
C GLY A 197 -22.18 -6.17 -9.39
N ASN A 198 -22.55 -4.89 -9.46
CA ASN A 198 -23.32 -4.36 -10.56
C ASN A 198 -22.41 -3.96 -11.72
N ASP A 199 -22.76 -4.40 -12.94
CA ASP A 199 -22.08 -3.98 -14.16
C ASP A 199 -22.42 -2.51 -14.50
N LEU A 200 -21.38 -1.67 -14.57
CA LEU A 200 -21.52 -0.24 -14.85
C LEU A 200 -21.25 0.13 -16.31
N ARG A 201 -21.05 -0.82 -17.24
CA ARG A 201 -20.75 -0.55 -18.66
C ARG A 201 -21.71 0.46 -19.29
N LYS A 202 -22.99 0.42 -18.92
CA LYS A 202 -24.03 1.34 -19.42
C LYS A 202 -23.79 2.82 -19.09
N TYR A 203 -22.92 3.12 -18.12
CA TYR A 203 -22.55 4.48 -17.72
C TYR A 203 -21.25 4.97 -18.39
N TYR A 204 -20.54 4.10 -19.10
CA TYR A 204 -19.37 4.49 -19.88
C TYR A 204 -19.81 5.10 -21.21
N PRO A 205 -19.10 6.16 -21.69
CA PRO A 205 -19.21 6.58 -23.08
C PRO A 205 -18.94 5.42 -24.03
N GLU A 206 -19.52 5.49 -25.23
CA GLU A 206 -19.30 4.49 -26.26
C GLU A 206 -17.80 4.33 -26.55
N GLY A 207 -17.31 3.08 -26.54
CA GLY A 207 -15.90 2.75 -26.75
C GLY A 207 -14.96 3.03 -25.56
N ALA A 208 -15.46 3.57 -24.44
CA ALA A 208 -14.63 3.91 -23.28
C ALA A 208 -14.68 2.89 -22.14
N ALA A 209 -15.50 1.84 -22.26
CA ALA A 209 -15.55 0.77 -21.27
C ALA A 209 -14.23 -0.03 -21.29
N PRO A 210 -13.69 -0.43 -20.11
CA PRO A 210 -12.49 -1.25 -20.07
C PRO A 210 -12.76 -2.63 -20.67
N VAL A 211 -11.72 -3.25 -21.24
CA VAL A 211 -11.83 -4.58 -21.88
C VAL A 211 -12.19 -5.63 -20.84
N VAL A 212 -11.50 -5.61 -19.69
CA VAL A 212 -11.78 -6.45 -18.53
C VAL A 212 -12.35 -5.60 -17.40
N LEU A 213 -13.35 -6.15 -16.71
CA LEU A 213 -14.04 -5.46 -15.63
C LEU A 213 -13.70 -6.07 -14.28
N GLY A 214 -13.84 -5.25 -13.26
CA GLY A 214 -13.77 -5.70 -11.88
C GLY A 214 -14.11 -4.56 -10.94
N GLU A 215 -13.80 -4.76 -9.67
CA GLU A 215 -14.12 -3.80 -8.63
C GLU A 215 -12.90 -2.96 -8.28
N ALA A 216 -13.15 -1.69 -7.97
CA ALA A 216 -12.13 -0.87 -7.34
C ALA A 216 -11.96 -1.34 -5.88
N VAL A 217 -10.77 -1.82 -5.53
CA VAL A 217 -10.48 -2.25 -4.13
C VAL A 217 -10.63 -1.09 -3.13
N ASN A 218 -10.46 0.15 -3.58
CA ASN A 218 -10.69 1.34 -2.77
C ASN A 218 -12.12 1.41 -2.20
N THR A 219 -13.11 0.79 -2.85
CA THR A 219 -14.47 0.64 -2.32
C THR A 219 -14.50 -0.12 -0.99
N ALA A 220 -13.57 -1.06 -0.81
CA ALA A 220 -13.44 -1.86 0.42
C ALA A 220 -12.48 -1.26 1.47
N THR A 221 -11.75 -0.19 1.14
CA THR A 221 -10.85 0.48 2.10
C THR A 221 -11.64 1.25 3.16
N THR A 222 -11.00 1.46 4.31
CA THR A 222 -11.60 2.11 5.48
C THR A 222 -11.05 3.52 5.70
N TYR A 223 -11.62 4.21 6.67
CA TYR A 223 -11.16 5.53 7.10
C TYR A 223 -9.84 5.40 7.87
N GLY A 224 -8.85 6.23 7.57
CA GLY A 224 -7.61 6.30 8.32
C GLY A 224 -6.65 7.29 7.70
N TYR A 225 -5.86 7.97 8.52
CA TYR A 225 -4.90 8.97 8.08
C TYR A 225 -3.63 8.87 8.90
N ASP A 226 -2.50 9.25 8.32
CA ASP A 226 -1.27 9.44 9.05
C ASP A 226 -1.33 10.74 9.88
N GLN A 227 -0.89 10.66 11.13
CA GLN A 227 -0.97 11.76 12.09
C GLN A 227 -0.01 12.92 11.80
N VAL A 228 0.95 12.76 10.89
CA VAL A 228 1.92 13.80 10.53
C VAL A 228 1.62 14.38 9.15
N THR A 229 1.53 13.51 8.15
CA THR A 229 1.42 13.86 6.73
C THR A 229 -0.01 14.00 6.25
N MET A 230 -0.99 13.53 7.02
CA MET A 230 -2.39 13.42 6.59
C MET A 230 -2.58 12.50 5.37
N MET A 231 -1.60 11.63 5.08
CA MET A 231 -1.73 10.63 4.04
C MET A 231 -2.81 9.62 4.43
N GLN A 232 -3.75 9.33 3.54
CA GLN A 232 -4.83 8.38 3.82
C GLN A 232 -4.30 6.94 3.85
N GLU A 233 -4.77 6.15 4.82
CA GLU A 233 -4.56 4.71 4.88
C GLU A 233 -5.48 4.02 3.86
N THR A 234 -4.95 3.70 2.69
CA THR A 234 -5.71 3.11 1.56
C THR A 234 -5.13 1.78 1.09
N LYS A 235 -4.12 1.26 1.80
CA LYS A 235 -3.41 0.03 1.40
C LYS A 235 -3.80 -1.18 2.20
N THR A 236 -4.12 -0.99 3.48
CA THR A 236 -4.41 -2.05 4.43
C THR A 236 -5.71 -1.76 5.16
N THR A 237 -6.50 -2.81 5.42
CA THR A 237 -7.71 -2.73 6.24
C THR A 237 -8.08 -4.13 6.73
N MET A 238 -9.10 -4.23 7.57
CA MET A 238 -9.76 -5.50 7.88
C MET A 238 -10.80 -5.84 6.82
N CYS A 239 -11.03 -7.12 6.58
CA CYS A 239 -12.11 -7.62 5.75
C CYS A 239 -12.66 -8.96 6.26
N GLN A 240 -13.78 -9.36 5.66
CA GLN A 240 -14.31 -10.71 5.71
C GLN A 240 -14.55 -11.16 4.28
N ILE A 241 -14.29 -12.43 4.02
CA ILE A 241 -14.52 -13.02 2.71
C ILE A 241 -15.61 -14.08 2.84
N GLU A 242 -16.60 -14.01 1.96
CA GLU A 242 -17.72 -14.94 1.91
C GLU A 242 -17.95 -15.42 0.49
N LYS A 243 -18.42 -16.65 0.35
CA LYS A 243 -18.80 -17.20 -0.95
C LYS A 243 -19.90 -16.34 -1.58
N PHE A 244 -19.77 -16.04 -2.87
CA PHE A 244 -20.86 -15.46 -3.65
C PHE A 244 -21.93 -16.56 -3.82
N ALA A 245 -23.16 -16.24 -3.41
CA ALA A 245 -24.30 -17.16 -3.30
C ALA A 245 -24.37 -18.22 -4.42
#